data_AF-A0A7W0VIR4-F1
#
_entry.id   AF-A0A7W0VIR4-F1
#
_cell.length_a   1.000
_cell.length_b   1.000
_cell.length_c   1.000
_cell.angle_alpha   90.00
_cell.angle_beta   90.00
_cell.angle_gamma   90.00
#
_symmetry.space_group_name_H-M   'P 1'
#
loop_
_entity.id
_entity.type
_entity.pdbx_description
1 polymer ?
#
loop_
_entity_poly.entity_id
_entity_poly.type
_entity_poly.pdbx_seq_one_letter_code
_entity_poly.pdbx_strand_id
1 'polypeptide(L)'
;SRLYFSVSVMLIGIPLTLLLTDVPGELKVLIGIGVAVIIPAMVALGFVIHRGAMATLVGTLRRFRIISVDRAKVWKEKLKEVDRHIRELHTHRTSGTRAGLAYVVVAKLLNYASMIALLAAVGVPLTPVMIIGVLSVGVLISWIAAIVPLGIGVEDGGNYALYALLGATGPQGLAVTMISRARSVAIAIFGLAIMAVLTVLDRLFQRRIAQKIVTMKADNAAKPDATPSPLPTARARATSRER
;
A
#
# COMPACT_ATOMS: atom_id res chain seq x y z
N SER A 1 -8.34 6.46 2.96
CA SER A 1 -9.19 6.65 1.76
C SER A 1 -9.31 5.38 0.91
N ARG A 2 -8.22 4.65 0.61
CA ARG A 2 -8.25 3.41 -0.20
C ARG A 2 -9.25 2.35 0.30
N LEU A 3 -9.26 2.10 1.61
CA LEU A 3 -10.18 1.14 2.24
C LEU A 3 -11.65 1.53 2.03
N TYR A 4 -12.01 2.80 2.27
CA TYR A 4 -13.38 3.28 2.06
C TYR A 4 -13.85 3.15 0.62
N PHE A 5 -13.01 3.49 -0.37
CA PHE A 5 -13.40 3.36 -1.77
C PHE A 5 -13.68 1.89 -2.14
N SER A 6 -12.81 0.97 -1.73
CA SER A 6 -13.04 -0.46 -1.95
C SER A 6 -14.28 -0.97 -1.21
N VAL A 7 -14.51 -0.54 0.04
CA VAL A 7 -15.72 -0.89 0.81
C VAL A 7 -16.97 -0.35 0.12
N SER A 8 -16.96 0.88 -0.39
CA SER A 8 -18.10 1.47 -1.12
C SER A 8 -18.41 0.72 -2.41
N VAL A 9 -17.38 0.41 -3.22
CA VAL A 9 -17.55 -0.40 -4.44
C VAL A 9 -18.13 -1.77 -4.11
N MET A 10 -17.69 -2.38 -3.01
CA MET A 10 -18.16 -3.68 -2.56
C MET A 10 -19.60 -3.64 -2.03
N LEU A 11 -19.94 -2.60 -1.26
CA LEU A 11 -21.28 -2.34 -0.72
C LEU A 11 -22.34 -2.19 -1.81
N ILE A 12 -22.00 -1.58 -2.94
CA ILE A 12 -22.91 -1.35 -4.06
C ILE A 12 -22.85 -2.53 -5.04
N GLY A 13 -21.64 -2.97 -5.37
CA GLY A 13 -21.40 -3.96 -6.41
C GLY A 13 -21.96 -5.34 -6.07
N ILE A 14 -21.81 -5.82 -4.82
CA ILE A 14 -22.25 -7.18 -4.48
C ILE A 14 -23.78 -7.32 -4.49
N PRO A 15 -24.57 -6.43 -3.86
CA PRO A 15 -26.02 -6.48 -3.97
C PRO A 15 -26.50 -6.36 -5.42
N LEU A 16 -25.85 -5.51 -6.21
CA LEU A 16 -26.18 -5.34 -7.62
C LEU A 16 -25.91 -6.63 -8.43
N THR A 17 -24.78 -7.30 -8.21
CA THR A 17 -24.48 -8.58 -8.85
C THR A 17 -25.48 -9.67 -8.44
N LEU A 18 -25.85 -9.74 -7.17
CA LEU A 18 -26.85 -10.69 -6.67
C LEU A 18 -28.25 -10.47 -7.23
N LEU A 19 -28.62 -9.20 -7.48
CA LEU A 19 -29.88 -8.81 -8.11
C LEU A 19 -29.92 -9.15 -9.60
N LEU A 20 -28.79 -9.02 -10.29
CA LEU A 20 -28.70 -9.21 -11.75
C LEU A 20 -28.42 -10.66 -12.17
N THR A 21 -28.02 -11.54 -11.25
CA THR A 21 -27.63 -12.92 -11.55
C THR A 21 -28.69 -13.89 -11.05
N ASP A 22 -29.12 -14.82 -11.91
CA ASP A 22 -30.00 -15.93 -11.52
C ASP A 22 -29.21 -17.02 -10.81
N VAL A 23 -28.90 -16.74 -9.53
CA VAL A 23 -28.23 -17.68 -8.62
C VAL A 23 -29.28 -18.55 -7.90
N PRO A 24 -29.04 -19.85 -7.68
CA PRO A 24 -29.88 -20.68 -6.82
C PRO A 24 -30.09 -20.05 -5.44
N GLY A 25 -31.30 -20.19 -4.87
CA GLY A 25 -31.69 -19.51 -3.63
C GLY A 25 -30.74 -19.79 -2.45
N GLU A 26 -30.25 -21.02 -2.33
CA GLU A 26 -29.29 -21.42 -1.29
C GLU A 26 -27.96 -20.63 -1.39
N LEU A 27 -27.45 -20.43 -2.60
CA LEU A 27 -26.25 -19.63 -2.83
C LEU A 27 -26.50 -18.14 -2.54
N LYS A 28 -27.68 -17.62 -2.89
CA LYS A 28 -28.05 -16.23 -2.56
C LYS A 28 -28.01 -15.99 -1.05
N VAL A 29 -28.55 -16.92 -0.27
CA VAL A 29 -28.52 -16.85 1.20
C VAL A 29 -27.09 -16.94 1.73
N LEU A 30 -26.29 -17.89 1.26
CA LEU A 30 -24.90 -18.05 1.69
C LEU A 30 -24.05 -16.81 1.41
N ILE A 31 -24.14 -16.27 0.19
CA ILE A 31 -23.43 -15.04 -0.20
C ILE A 31 -23.96 -13.86 0.63
N GLY A 32 -25.28 -13.76 0.81
CA GLY A 32 -25.90 -12.72 1.62
C GLY A 32 -25.37 -12.70 3.06
N ILE A 33 -25.28 -13.87 3.71
CA ILE A 33 -24.71 -14.02 5.05
C ILE A 33 -23.23 -13.61 5.06
N GLY A 34 -22.44 -14.10 4.11
CA GLY A 34 -21.01 -13.75 4.00
C GLY A 34 -20.79 -12.25 3.88
N VAL A 35 -21.56 -11.59 3.02
CA VAL A 35 -21.52 -10.13 2.82
C VAL A 35 -21.96 -9.38 4.07
N ALA A 36 -23.05 -9.84 4.70
CA ALA A 36 -23.57 -9.26 5.93
C ALA A 36 -22.60 -9.37 7.12
N VAL A 37 -21.70 -10.37 7.14
CA VAL A 37 -20.65 -10.50 8.16
C VAL A 37 -19.41 -9.68 7.81
N ILE A 38 -18.97 -9.74 6.54
CA ILE A 38 -17.69 -9.14 6.12
C ILE A 38 -17.77 -7.61 6.07
N ILE A 39 -18.86 -7.02 5.57
CA ILE A 39 -18.99 -5.56 5.50
C ILE A 39 -18.88 -4.92 6.89
N PRO A 40 -19.66 -5.34 7.92
CA PRO A 40 -19.52 -4.80 9.26
C PRO A 40 -18.16 -5.07 9.87
N ALA A 41 -17.58 -6.26 9.67
CA ALA A 41 -16.23 -6.56 10.16
C ALA A 41 -15.19 -5.58 9.59
N MET A 42 -15.29 -5.25 8.30
CA MET A 42 -14.40 -4.30 7.63
C MET A 42 -14.63 -2.86 8.05
N VAL A 43 -15.89 -2.45 8.22
CA VAL A 43 -16.23 -1.12 8.76
C VAL A 43 -15.73 -0.98 10.20
N ALA A 44 -15.92 -2.01 11.04
CA ALA A 44 -15.42 -2.05 12.40
C ALA A 44 -13.89 -1.98 12.43
N LEU A 45 -13.20 -2.77 11.59
CA LEU A 45 -11.75 -2.73 11.48
C LEU A 45 -11.26 -1.35 11.01
N GLY A 46 -11.88 -0.78 9.98
CA GLY A 46 -11.59 0.56 9.48
C GLY A 46 -11.79 1.63 10.55
N PHE A 47 -12.84 1.52 11.35
CA PHE A 47 -13.10 2.40 12.49
C PHE A 47 -12.03 2.26 13.57
N VAL A 48 -11.61 1.03 13.91
CA VAL A 48 -10.53 0.79 14.88
C VAL A 48 -9.20 1.36 14.38
N ILE A 49 -8.88 1.19 13.09
CA ILE A 49 -7.70 1.81 12.46
C ILE A 49 -7.78 3.34 12.56
N HIS A 50 -8.92 3.93 12.19
CA HIS A 50 -9.07 5.39 12.13
C HIS A 50 -9.07 6.07 13.51
N ARG A 51 -9.51 5.38 14.56
CA ARG A 51 -9.48 5.92 15.92
C ARG A 51 -8.09 5.93 16.56
N GLY A 52 -7.04 5.44 15.88
CA GLY A 52 -5.72 5.19 16.51
C GLY A 52 -5.84 4.14 17.62
N ALA A 53 -6.80 3.21 17.45
CA ALA A 53 -7.18 2.22 18.43
C ALA A 53 -6.49 0.87 18.15
N MET A 54 -5.34 0.89 17.48
CA MET A 54 -4.49 -0.29 17.36
C MET A 54 -4.09 -0.83 18.75
N ALA A 55 -3.88 0.07 19.71
CA ALA A 55 -3.70 -0.28 21.12
C ALA A 55 -4.94 -0.98 21.73
N THR A 56 -6.15 -0.61 21.30
CA THR A 56 -7.41 -1.21 21.75
C THR A 56 -7.60 -2.60 21.14
N LEU A 57 -7.20 -2.80 19.89
CA LEU A 57 -7.15 -4.10 19.21
C LEU A 57 -6.26 -5.09 19.98
N VAL A 58 -5.05 -4.66 20.39
CA VAL A 58 -4.17 -5.46 21.25
C VAL A 58 -4.80 -5.72 22.62
N GLY A 59 -5.51 -4.73 23.18
CA GLY A 59 -6.28 -4.90 24.42
C GLY A 59 -7.36 -5.96 24.31
N THR A 60 -8.10 -5.98 23.19
CA THR A 60 -9.13 -6.97 22.90
C THR A 60 -8.52 -8.36 22.69
N LEU A 61 -7.45 -8.49 21.89
CA LEU A 61 -6.74 -9.77 21.71
C LEU A 61 -6.16 -10.31 23.02
N ARG A 62 -5.70 -9.41 23.91
CA ARG A 62 -5.29 -9.76 25.28
C ARG A 62 -6.46 -10.29 26.11
N ARG A 63 -7.64 -9.67 26.00
CA ARG A 63 -8.86 -10.13 26.70
C ARG A 63 -9.24 -11.57 26.30
N PHE A 64 -8.99 -11.94 25.05
CA PHE A 64 -9.16 -13.30 24.55
C PHE A 64 -7.98 -14.24 24.85
N ARG A 65 -6.98 -13.81 25.63
CA ARG A 65 -5.76 -14.58 25.97
C ARG A 65 -4.98 -15.14 24.76
N ILE A 66 -5.16 -14.57 23.57
CA ILE A 66 -4.50 -15.03 22.34
C ILE A 66 -3.00 -14.66 22.35
N ILE A 67 -2.62 -13.60 23.06
CA ILE A 67 -1.25 -13.05 23.07
C ILE A 67 -0.72 -12.94 24.52
N SER A 68 0.53 -13.33 24.73
CA SER A 68 1.22 -13.18 26.03
C SER A 68 1.47 -11.71 26.39
N VAL A 69 1.55 -11.42 27.69
CA VAL A 69 1.67 -10.05 28.21
C VAL A 69 2.91 -9.33 27.64
N ASP A 70 4.02 -10.04 27.48
CA ASP A 70 5.28 -9.46 27.00
C ASP A 70 5.21 -9.11 25.51
N ARG A 71 4.61 -9.97 24.68
CA ARG A 71 4.40 -9.68 23.26
C ARG A 71 3.44 -8.50 23.07
N ALA A 72 2.41 -8.40 23.90
CA ALA A 72 1.45 -7.32 23.83
C ALA A 72 2.09 -5.93 24.09
N LYS A 73 3.08 -5.84 24.99
CA LYS A 73 3.81 -4.59 25.25
C LYS A 73 4.62 -4.15 24.02
N VAL A 74 5.42 -5.08 23.45
CA VAL A 74 6.23 -4.81 22.25
C VAL A 74 5.36 -4.40 21.07
N TRP A 75 4.23 -5.10 20.87
CA TRP A 75 3.28 -4.75 19.81
C TRP A 75 2.65 -3.38 20.03
N LYS A 76 2.30 -3.02 21.27
CA LYS A 76 1.70 -1.73 21.59
C LYS A 76 2.64 -0.56 21.26
N GLU A 77 3.94 -0.70 21.51
CA GLU A 77 4.93 0.34 21.17
C GLU A 77 5.07 0.50 19.66
N LYS A 78 5.23 -0.61 18.92
CA LYS A 78 5.29 -0.58 17.44
C LYS A 78 4.02 0.02 16.83
N LEU A 79 2.86 -0.35 17.35
CA LEU A 79 1.59 0.17 16.86
C LEU A 79 1.40 1.65 17.17
N LYS A 80 1.90 2.13 18.32
CA LYS A 80 1.87 3.56 18.66
C LYS A 80 2.72 4.39 17.70
N GLU A 81 3.85 3.84 17.24
CA GLU A 81 4.68 4.49 16.22
C GLU A 81 3.97 4.55 14.86
N VAL A 82 3.29 3.47 14.46
CA VAL A 82 2.45 3.47 13.25
C VAL A 82 1.31 4.49 13.36
N ASP A 83 0.61 4.54 14.50
CA ASP A 83 -0.46 5.51 14.74
C ASP A 83 0.06 6.96 14.69
N ARG A 84 1.28 7.22 15.18
CA ARG A 84 1.93 8.53 15.07
C ARG A 84 2.15 8.92 13.61
N HIS A 85 2.72 8.03 12.79
CA HIS A 85 2.92 8.30 11.36
C HIS A 85 1.59 8.50 10.62
N ILE A 86 0.56 7.71 10.94
CA ILE A 86 -0.78 7.89 10.37
C ILE A 86 -1.39 9.23 10.77
N ARG A 87 -1.19 9.66 12.02
CA ARG A 87 -1.69 10.95 12.51
C ARG A 87 -0.95 12.11 11.85
N GLU A 88 0.37 12.06 11.71
CA GLU A 88 1.16 13.08 11.01
C GLU A 88 0.71 13.26 9.56
N LEU A 89 0.45 12.16 8.86
CA LEU A 89 -0.11 12.15 7.50
C LEU A 89 -1.50 12.81 7.41
N HIS A 90 -2.31 12.73 8.48
CA HIS A 90 -3.64 13.35 8.50
C HIS A 90 -3.62 14.82 8.93
N THR A 91 -2.74 15.20 9.86
CA THR A 91 -2.71 16.55 10.41
C THR A 91 -2.14 17.56 9.41
N HIS A 92 -1.21 17.14 8.53
CA HIS A 92 -0.68 17.99 7.46
C HIS A 92 -1.43 17.79 6.15
N ARG A 93 -2.71 18.22 6.09
CA ARG A 93 -3.50 18.32 4.84
C ARG A 93 -2.93 19.41 3.92
N THR A 94 -1.73 19.20 3.40
CA THR A 94 -1.15 20.03 2.35
C THR A 94 -1.82 19.73 1.01
N SER A 95 -1.68 20.64 0.03
CA SER A 95 -2.17 20.47 -1.35
C SER A 95 -1.73 19.14 -1.99
N GLY A 96 -0.59 18.58 -1.56
CA GLY A 96 -0.11 17.25 -1.97
C GLY A 96 -1.06 16.10 -1.62
N THR A 97 -1.92 16.23 -0.60
CA THR A 97 -2.88 15.19 -0.20
C THR A 97 -3.94 14.94 -1.27
N ARG A 98 -4.44 16.02 -1.92
CA ARG A 98 -5.44 15.91 -3.00
C ARG A 98 -4.83 15.29 -4.25
N ALA A 99 -3.61 15.71 -4.61
CA ALA A 99 -2.87 15.12 -5.72
C ALA A 99 -2.60 13.64 -5.46
N GLY A 100 -2.14 13.27 -4.27
CA GLY A 100 -1.94 11.87 -3.87
C GLY A 100 -3.23 11.04 -3.97
N LEU A 101 -4.37 11.58 -3.53
CA LEU A 101 -5.66 10.92 -3.69
C LEU A 101 -6.03 10.72 -5.17
N ALA A 102 -5.84 11.75 -6.00
CA ALA A 102 -6.08 11.66 -7.44
C ALA A 102 -5.20 10.58 -8.09
N TYR A 103 -3.90 10.54 -7.78
CA TYR A 103 -3.00 9.49 -8.28
C TYR A 103 -3.45 8.09 -7.85
N VAL A 104 -3.96 7.93 -6.63
CA VAL A 104 -4.50 6.64 -6.16
C VAL A 104 -5.74 6.23 -6.96
N VAL A 105 -6.64 7.18 -7.23
CA VAL A 105 -7.83 6.91 -8.05
C VAL A 105 -7.43 6.55 -9.47
N VAL A 106 -6.53 7.31 -10.10
CA VAL A 106 -6.03 7.04 -11.46
C VAL A 106 -5.34 5.68 -11.53
N ALA A 107 -4.47 5.35 -10.57
CA ALA A 107 -3.83 4.04 -10.50
C ALA A 107 -4.87 2.91 -10.37
N LYS A 108 -5.97 3.14 -9.64
CA LYS A 108 -7.03 2.14 -9.49
C LYS A 108 -7.84 1.96 -10.78
N LEU A 109 -8.18 3.05 -11.45
CA LEU A 109 -8.84 3.01 -12.75
C LEU A 109 -7.97 2.30 -13.78
N LEU A 110 -6.67 2.58 -13.82
CA LEU A 110 -5.73 1.90 -14.70
C LEU A 110 -5.63 0.40 -14.39
N ASN A 111 -5.66 0.04 -13.10
CA ASN A 111 -5.71 -1.36 -12.69
C ASN A 111 -6.99 -2.05 -13.18
N TYR A 112 -8.15 -1.40 -13.09
CA TYR A 112 -9.41 -1.94 -13.61
C TYR A 112 -9.43 -2.02 -15.13
N ALA A 113 -8.98 -0.98 -15.83
CA ALA A 113 -8.85 -0.99 -17.28
C ALA A 113 -7.96 -2.14 -17.76
N SER A 114 -6.85 -2.37 -17.05
CA SER A 114 -5.95 -3.47 -17.35
C SER A 114 -6.56 -4.85 -17.05
N MET A 115 -7.40 -4.99 -16.02
CA MET A 115 -8.16 -6.21 -15.76
C MET A 115 -9.18 -6.48 -16.89
N ILE A 116 -9.88 -5.44 -17.35
CA ILE A 116 -10.83 -5.55 -18.47
C ILE A 116 -10.09 -5.93 -19.76
N ALA A 117 -8.93 -5.33 -20.02
CA ALA A 117 -8.09 -5.70 -21.16
C ALA A 117 -7.61 -7.16 -21.07
N LEU A 118 -7.26 -7.64 -19.86
CA LEU A 118 -6.89 -9.03 -19.64
C LEU A 118 -8.07 -9.98 -19.91
N LEU A 119 -9.27 -9.65 -19.44
CA LEU A 119 -10.49 -10.41 -19.74
C LEU A 119 -10.74 -10.52 -21.24
N ALA A 120 -10.59 -9.40 -21.96
CA ALA A 120 -10.72 -9.35 -23.41
C ALA A 120 -9.68 -10.24 -24.10
N ALA A 121 -8.41 -10.19 -23.64
CA ALA A 121 -7.32 -10.97 -24.21
C ALA A 121 -7.49 -12.49 -24.00
N VAL A 122 -8.09 -12.91 -22.88
CA VAL A 122 -8.42 -14.33 -22.60
C VAL A 122 -9.67 -14.79 -23.36
N GLY A 123 -10.38 -13.89 -24.05
CA GLY A 123 -11.59 -14.20 -24.80
C GLY A 123 -12.82 -14.40 -23.90
N VAL A 124 -12.84 -13.80 -22.71
CA VAL A 124 -14.01 -13.82 -21.83
C VAL A 124 -15.04 -12.82 -22.33
N PRO A 125 -16.32 -13.20 -22.48
CA PRO A 125 -17.36 -12.27 -22.91
C PRO A 125 -17.50 -11.10 -21.92
N LEU A 126 -17.34 -9.88 -22.42
CA LEU A 126 -17.38 -8.64 -21.64
C LEU A 126 -18.82 -8.16 -21.41
N THR A 127 -19.62 -8.97 -20.72
CA THR A 127 -20.97 -8.53 -20.32
C THR A 127 -20.88 -7.56 -19.14
N PRO A 128 -21.78 -6.57 -19.01
CA PRO A 128 -21.80 -5.66 -17.86
C PRO A 128 -21.88 -6.41 -16.53
N VAL A 129 -22.67 -7.49 -16.47
CA VAL A 129 -22.82 -8.34 -15.28
C VAL A 129 -21.49 -9.02 -14.93
N MET A 130 -20.76 -9.55 -15.92
CA MET A 130 -19.43 -10.14 -15.71
C MET A 130 -18.45 -9.11 -15.13
N ILE A 131 -18.38 -7.92 -15.74
CA ILE A 131 -17.45 -6.87 -15.30
C ILE A 131 -17.79 -6.43 -13.86
N ILE A 132 -19.06 -6.16 -13.56
CA ILE A 132 -19.47 -5.74 -12.22
C ILE A 132 -19.19 -6.86 -11.21
N GLY A 133 -19.54 -8.11 -11.52
CA GLY A 133 -19.32 -9.26 -10.66
C GLY A 133 -17.83 -9.53 -10.37
N VAL A 134 -16.98 -9.49 -11.39
CA VAL A 134 -15.52 -9.66 -11.21
C VAL A 134 -14.93 -8.50 -10.42
N LEU A 135 -15.33 -7.25 -10.67
CA LEU A 135 -14.80 -6.09 -9.95
C LEU A 135 -15.29 -6.00 -8.50
N SER A 136 -16.50 -6.49 -8.20
CA SER A 136 -17.07 -6.47 -6.84
C SER A 136 -16.66 -7.71 -6.04
N VAL A 137 -17.03 -8.91 -6.51
CA VAL A 137 -16.79 -10.18 -5.84
C VAL A 137 -15.31 -10.55 -5.89
N GLY A 138 -14.58 -10.19 -6.95
CA GLY A 138 -13.14 -10.43 -7.03
C GLY A 138 -12.35 -9.69 -5.93
N VAL A 139 -12.80 -8.49 -5.52
CA VAL A 139 -12.18 -7.77 -4.38
C VAL A 139 -12.43 -8.52 -3.08
N LEU A 140 -13.64 -9.05 -2.88
CA LEU A 140 -13.98 -9.87 -1.72
C LEU A 140 -13.13 -11.15 -1.67
N ILE A 141 -13.02 -11.87 -2.78
CA ILE A 141 -12.18 -13.08 -2.89
C ILE A 141 -10.73 -12.74 -2.54
N SER A 142 -10.20 -11.65 -3.09
CA SER A 142 -8.82 -11.20 -2.80
C SER A 142 -8.62 -10.88 -1.32
N TRP A 143 -9.62 -10.33 -0.63
CA TRP A 143 -9.53 -10.05 0.81
C TRP A 143 -9.54 -11.32 1.65
N ILE A 144 -10.41 -12.27 1.34
CA ILE A 144 -10.42 -13.57 2.01
C ILE A 144 -9.09 -14.29 1.76
N ALA A 145 -8.62 -14.28 0.52
CA ALA A 145 -7.37 -14.89 0.12
C ALA A 145 -6.16 -14.29 0.82
N ALA A 146 -6.17 -12.98 1.17
CA ALA A 146 -5.09 -12.34 1.90
C ALA A 146 -4.87 -12.90 3.32
N ILE A 147 -5.84 -13.64 3.88
CA ILE A 147 -5.71 -14.33 5.17
C ILE A 147 -4.91 -15.64 5.00
N VAL A 148 -4.96 -16.25 3.81
CA VAL A 148 -4.29 -17.51 3.50
C VAL A 148 -2.92 -17.20 2.89
N PRO A 149 -1.82 -17.81 3.39
CA PRO A 149 -0.50 -17.66 2.77
C PRO A 149 -0.56 -18.00 1.27
N LEU A 150 -0.08 -17.08 0.43
CA LEU A 150 -0.12 -17.15 -1.03
C LEU A 150 -1.53 -17.10 -1.67
N GLY A 151 -2.62 -17.15 -0.89
CA GLY A 151 -4.00 -17.12 -1.40
C GLY A 151 -4.37 -18.29 -2.35
N ILE A 152 -3.50 -19.30 -2.46
CA ILE A 152 -3.67 -20.44 -3.38
C ILE A 152 -4.88 -21.25 -2.94
N GLY A 153 -5.71 -21.66 -3.90
CA GLY A 153 -6.97 -22.36 -3.64
C GLY A 153 -8.15 -21.43 -3.40
N VAL A 154 -8.03 -20.41 -2.54
CA VAL A 154 -9.13 -19.45 -2.32
C VAL A 154 -9.33 -18.57 -3.55
N GLU A 155 -8.26 -17.97 -4.09
CA GLU A 155 -8.40 -17.18 -5.31
C GLU A 155 -8.71 -18.05 -6.52
N ASP A 156 -8.07 -19.22 -6.62
CA ASP A 156 -8.20 -20.09 -7.78
C ASP A 156 -9.61 -20.69 -7.85
N GLY A 157 -10.09 -21.29 -6.75
CA GLY A 157 -11.44 -21.83 -6.63
C GLY A 157 -12.50 -20.74 -6.61
N GLY A 158 -12.23 -19.62 -5.92
CA GLY A 158 -13.16 -18.48 -5.86
C GLY A 158 -13.39 -17.85 -7.22
N ASN A 159 -12.33 -17.59 -7.99
CA ASN A 159 -12.49 -17.06 -9.36
C ASN A 159 -13.01 -18.11 -10.33
N TYR A 160 -12.63 -19.39 -10.20
CA TYR A 160 -13.21 -20.46 -11.01
C TYR A 160 -14.74 -20.50 -10.85
N ALA A 161 -15.23 -20.52 -9.60
CA ALA A 161 -16.65 -20.53 -9.28
C ALA A 161 -17.35 -19.23 -9.70
N LEU A 162 -16.72 -18.07 -9.48
CA LEU A 162 -17.27 -16.78 -9.88
C LEU A 162 -17.48 -16.68 -11.39
N TYR A 163 -16.50 -17.10 -12.19
CA TYR A 163 -16.60 -17.05 -13.65
C TYR A 163 -17.63 -18.04 -14.17
N ALA A 164 -17.68 -19.25 -13.61
CA ALA A 164 -18.73 -20.23 -13.90
C ALA A 164 -20.13 -19.65 -13.60
N LEU A 165 -20.27 -18.94 -12.48
CA LEU A 165 -21.53 -18.33 -12.08
C LEU A 165 -21.95 -17.17 -12.99
N LEU A 166 -21.01 -16.38 -13.47
CA LEU A 166 -21.26 -15.25 -14.36
C LEU A 166 -21.43 -15.66 -15.83
N GLY A 167 -21.51 -16.97 -16.12
CA GLY A 167 -21.74 -17.51 -17.46
C GLY A 167 -20.49 -17.65 -18.33
N ALA A 168 -19.29 -17.48 -17.77
CA ALA A 168 -18.04 -17.86 -18.42
C ALA A 168 -17.66 -19.31 -18.07
N THR A 169 -16.65 -19.85 -18.74
CA THR A 169 -16.12 -21.16 -18.36
C THR A 169 -15.24 -21.04 -17.11
N GLY A 170 -15.36 -21.97 -16.17
CA GLY A 170 -14.48 -21.99 -14.99
C GLY A 170 -12.97 -21.95 -15.31
N PRO A 171 -12.48 -22.70 -16.32
CA PRO A 171 -11.08 -22.62 -16.76
C PRO A 171 -10.62 -21.22 -17.19
N GLN A 172 -11.50 -20.38 -17.74
CA GLN A 172 -11.15 -18.98 -18.05
C GLN A 172 -10.87 -18.17 -16.78
N GLY A 173 -11.64 -18.38 -15.71
CA GLY A 173 -11.37 -17.75 -14.39
C GLY A 173 -10.02 -18.15 -13.81
N LEU A 174 -9.63 -19.42 -14.00
CA LEU A 174 -8.30 -19.91 -13.60
C LEU A 174 -7.18 -19.32 -14.47
N ALA A 175 -7.39 -19.20 -15.79
CA ALA A 175 -6.43 -18.56 -16.68
C ALA A 175 -6.20 -17.08 -16.29
N VAL A 176 -7.28 -16.33 -16.03
CA VAL A 176 -7.19 -14.93 -15.62
C VAL A 176 -6.41 -14.77 -14.31
N THR A 177 -6.67 -15.62 -13.32
CA THR A 177 -5.95 -15.58 -12.03
C THR A 177 -4.47 -15.90 -12.19
N MET A 178 -4.12 -16.93 -12.97
CA MET A 178 -2.73 -17.29 -13.25
C MET A 178 -1.97 -16.16 -13.98
N ILE A 179 -2.59 -15.53 -14.98
CA ILE A 179 -1.97 -14.41 -15.71
C ILE A 179 -1.82 -13.19 -14.79
N SER A 180 -2.83 -12.90 -13.95
CA SER A 180 -2.77 -11.81 -12.97
C SER A 180 -1.64 -12.01 -11.95
N ARG A 181 -1.43 -13.25 -11.48
CA ARG A 181 -0.31 -13.61 -10.61
C ARG A 181 1.03 -13.47 -11.33
N ALA A 182 1.16 -13.99 -12.54
CA ALA A 182 2.38 -13.84 -13.35
C ALA A 182 2.75 -12.37 -13.55
N ARG A 183 1.76 -11.52 -13.85
CA ARG A 183 1.93 -10.08 -13.94
C ARG A 183 2.39 -9.47 -12.61
N SER A 184 1.76 -9.85 -11.50
CA SER A 184 2.11 -9.32 -10.16
C SER A 184 3.54 -9.70 -9.79
N VAL A 185 3.96 -10.92 -10.09
CA VAL A 185 5.34 -11.40 -9.94
C VAL A 185 6.29 -10.60 -10.82
N ALA A 186 5.96 -10.37 -12.09
CA ALA A 186 6.79 -9.56 -12.99
C ALA A 186 6.99 -8.14 -12.43
N ILE A 187 5.92 -7.47 -12.00
CA ILE A 187 5.99 -6.13 -11.39
C ILE A 187 6.85 -6.15 -10.12
N ALA A 188 6.71 -7.18 -9.28
CA ALA A 188 7.51 -7.33 -8.06
C ALA A 188 9.01 -7.49 -8.38
N ILE A 189 9.36 -8.30 -9.39
CA ILE A 189 10.74 -8.46 -9.86
C ILE A 189 11.28 -7.12 -10.36
N PHE A 190 10.53 -6.39 -11.17
CA PHE A 190 10.92 -5.05 -11.63
C PHE A 190 11.14 -4.08 -10.47
N GLY A 191 10.22 -4.02 -9.52
CA GLY A 191 10.34 -3.16 -8.33
C GLY A 191 11.56 -3.52 -7.48
N LEU A 192 11.82 -4.81 -7.28
CA LEU A 192 12.99 -5.30 -6.55
C LEU A 192 14.29 -4.95 -7.28
N ALA A 193 14.34 -5.12 -8.60
CA ALA A 193 15.50 -4.78 -9.41
C ALA A 193 15.82 -3.28 -9.32
N ILE A 194 14.81 -2.41 -9.44
CA ILE A 194 14.98 -0.95 -9.29
C ILE A 194 15.52 -0.62 -7.90
N MET A 195 14.91 -1.16 -6.84
CA MET A 195 15.36 -0.92 -5.46
C MET A 195 16.80 -1.40 -5.23
N ALA A 196 17.17 -2.56 -5.78
CA ALA A 196 18.53 -3.09 -5.69
C ALA A 196 19.53 -2.14 -6.37
N VAL A 197 19.23 -1.67 -7.59
CA VAL A 197 20.09 -0.72 -8.32
C VAL A 197 20.22 0.59 -7.54
N LEU A 198 19.11 1.18 -7.09
CA LEU A 198 19.13 2.44 -6.34
C LEU A 198 19.93 2.31 -5.04
N THR A 199 19.78 1.20 -4.32
CA THR A 199 20.52 0.94 -3.07
C THR A 199 22.02 0.79 -3.33
N VAL A 200 22.41 0.13 -4.42
CA VAL A 200 23.82 0.00 -4.81
C VAL A 200 24.39 1.37 -5.19
N LEU A 201 23.67 2.15 -6.00
CA LEU A 201 24.10 3.49 -6.39
C LEU A 201 24.27 4.41 -5.18
N ASP A 202 23.30 4.44 -4.27
CA ASP A 202 23.37 5.26 -3.05
C ASP A 202 24.58 4.87 -2.18
N ARG A 203 24.82 3.56 -1.99
CA ARG A 203 26.02 3.08 -1.28
C ARG A 203 27.33 3.52 -1.94
N LEU A 204 27.39 3.57 -3.28
CA LEU A 204 28.58 4.02 -4.01
C LEU A 204 28.78 5.53 -3.89
N PHE A 205 27.72 6.33 -3.99
CA PHE A 205 27.80 7.78 -3.79
C PHE A 205 28.24 8.14 -2.37
N GLN A 206 27.69 7.48 -1.36
CA GLN A 206 28.09 7.66 0.04
C GLN A 206 29.58 7.35 0.25
N ARG A 207 30.10 6.28 -0.37
CA ARG A 207 31.54 5.95 -0.32
C ARG A 207 32.42 7.03 -0.98
N ARG A 208 32.00 7.57 -2.12
CA ARG A 208 32.74 8.65 -2.81
C ARG A 208 32.79 9.93 -1.97
N ILE A 209 31.69 10.28 -1.32
CA ILE A 209 31.63 11.45 -0.43
C ILE A 209 32.55 11.24 0.77
N ALA A 210 32.50 10.07 1.41
CA ALA A 210 33.38 9.74 2.53
C ALA A 210 34.86 9.80 2.13
N GLN A 211 35.24 9.28 0.96
CA GLN A 211 36.60 9.36 0.44
C GLN A 211 37.05 10.80 0.20
N LYS A 212 36.21 11.64 -0.43
CA LYS A 212 36.53 13.06 -0.64
C LYS A 212 36.75 13.82 0.66
N ILE A 213 35.98 13.53 1.70
CA ILE A 213 36.15 14.15 3.02
C ILE A 213 37.49 13.74 3.64
N VAL A 214 37.87 12.47 3.52
CA VAL A 214 39.15 11.98 4.04
C VAL A 214 40.32 12.61 3.29
N THR A 215 40.28 12.72 1.95
CA THR A 215 41.35 13.36 1.17
C THR A 215 41.43 14.85 1.46
N MET A 216 40.30 15.58 1.53
CA MET A 216 40.29 17.00 1.91
C MET A 216 40.89 17.24 3.30
N LYS A 217 40.63 16.33 4.25
CA LYS A 217 41.21 16.43 5.60
C LYS A 217 42.73 16.16 5.59
N ALA A 218 43.19 15.22 4.77
CA ALA A 218 44.61 14.95 4.59
C ALA A 218 45.34 16.12 3.91
N ASP A 219 44.76 16.71 2.87
CA ASP A 219 45.32 17.88 2.17
C ASP A 219 45.40 19.11 3.09
N ASN A 220 44.36 19.35 3.91
CA ASN A 220 44.38 20.41 4.92
C ASN A 220 45.44 20.16 6.01
N ALA A 221 45.66 18.92 6.42
CA ALA A 221 46.69 18.58 7.40
C ALA A 221 48.12 18.68 6.81
N ALA A 222 48.28 18.37 5.52
CA ALA A 222 49.54 18.47 4.79
C ALA A 222 49.91 19.92 4.42
N LYS A 223 48.97 20.85 4.58
CA LYS A 223 49.21 22.29 4.49
C LYS A 223 49.37 22.82 5.93
N PRO A 224 50.51 22.57 6.60
CA PRO A 224 50.75 23.09 7.95
C PRO A 224 50.54 24.58 7.91
N ASP A 225 49.80 25.09 8.90
CA ASP A 225 49.42 26.49 9.07
C ASP A 225 50.35 27.41 8.29
N ALA A 226 49.84 27.95 7.17
CA ALA A 226 50.37 29.19 6.68
C ALA A 226 50.22 30.15 7.85
N THR A 227 51.32 30.36 8.57
CA THR A 227 51.45 31.18 9.77
C THR A 227 50.45 32.32 9.67
N PRO A 228 49.49 32.47 10.60
CA PRO A 228 48.42 33.46 10.48
C PRO A 228 49.07 34.78 10.10
N SER A 229 48.80 35.22 8.87
CA SER A 229 49.39 36.45 8.33
C SER A 229 49.16 37.52 9.40
N PRO A 230 50.22 38.19 9.88
CA PRO A 230 50.12 39.08 11.03
C PRO A 230 48.94 40.01 10.79
N LEU A 231 48.00 39.98 11.74
CA LEU A 231 46.80 40.81 11.74
C LEU A 231 47.19 42.20 11.20
N PRO A 232 46.51 42.73 10.18
CA PRO A 232 46.78 44.09 9.72
C PRO A 232 46.61 44.99 10.94
N THR A 233 47.75 45.40 11.48
CA THR A 233 47.83 46.27 12.64
C THR A 233 46.95 47.47 12.34
N ALA A 234 45.99 47.70 13.22
CA ALA A 234 45.10 48.85 13.23
C ALA A 234 45.91 50.15 13.09
N ARG A 235 46.20 50.55 11.86
CA ARG A 235 46.84 51.81 11.53
C ARG A 235 45.77 52.70 10.91
N ALA A 236 45.56 53.83 11.59
CA ALA A 236 44.85 55.02 11.11
C ALA A 236 43.31 54.97 11.09
N ARG A 237 42.69 55.06 12.28
CA ARG A 237 41.52 55.94 12.51
C ARG A 237 41.86 57.00 13.55
N ALA A 238 42.77 57.88 13.20
CA ALA A 238 42.98 59.15 13.90
C ALA A 238 43.15 60.21 12.81
N THR A 239 42.04 60.85 12.42
CA THR A 239 41.93 62.18 11.77
C THR A 239 40.57 62.29 11.05
N SER A 240 39.49 62.54 11.80
CA SER A 240 38.21 63.02 11.24
C SER A 240 37.28 63.50 12.37
N ARG A 241 37.81 64.32 13.27
CA ARG A 241 37.00 65.00 14.28
C ARG A 241 37.51 66.43 14.46
N GLU A 242 37.45 67.19 13.38
CA GLU A 242 37.51 68.66 13.41
C GLU A 242 37.07 69.18 12.03
N ARG A 243 35.77 69.51 11.93
CA ARG A 243 35.18 70.69 11.27
C ARG A 243 33.67 70.55 11.22
#